data_AF-X1Q7C0-F1
#
_entry.id   AF-X1Q7C0-F1
#
_cell.length_a   1.000
_cell.length_b   1.000
_cell.length_c   1.000
_cell.angle_alpha   90.00
_cell.angle_beta   90.00
_cell.angle_gamma   90.00
#
_symmetry.space_group_name_H-M   'P 1'
#
loop_
_entity.id
_entity.type
_entity.pdbx_description
1 polymer ?
#
loop_
_entity_poly.entity_id
_entity_poly.type
_entity_poly.pdbx_seq_one_letter_code
_entity_poly.pdbx_strand_id
1 'polypeptide(L)'
;MKAIEDSNIKPGEIDLIIVATNSPDMVFPATACLVQKKIKAVNAATLDLQAGCTGSVYALITAWQYIATGFYDNVLIIGAETLSKFVDWTDRNTCILFGDGAGAAVLKADQEEGILSGCLIGDGSNDDLIMLPAGLSKNPASHETVEKKMHYVKMKGNEVFKEAVKHMKRTTVKTLGKCNLS
;
A
#
# COMPACT_ATOMS: atom_id res chain seq x y z
N MET A 1 13.12 -8.50 -7.56
CA MET A 1 14.52 -8.48 -7.99
C MET A 1 14.86 -7.21 -8.76
N LYS A 2 14.13 -6.86 -9.84
CA LYS A 2 14.37 -5.64 -10.64
C LYS A 2 14.77 -4.37 -9.86
N ALA A 3 14.00 -3.94 -8.85
CA ALA A 3 14.32 -2.74 -8.06
C ALA A 3 15.63 -2.85 -7.24
N ILE A 4 15.94 -4.04 -6.74
CA ILE A 4 17.19 -4.31 -5.99
C ILE A 4 18.37 -4.27 -6.97
N GLU A 5 18.22 -4.92 -8.13
CA GLU A 5 19.21 -4.92 -9.20
C GLU A 5 19.50 -3.48 -9.69
N ASP A 6 18.46 -2.69 -9.91
CA ASP A 6 18.56 -1.27 -10.31
C ASP A 6 19.26 -0.40 -9.26
N SER A 7 19.07 -0.72 -7.97
CA SER A 7 19.67 0.03 -6.86
C SER A 7 21.15 -0.30 -6.59
N ASN A 8 21.69 -1.35 -7.23
CA ASN A 8 23.05 -1.89 -7.04
C ASN A 8 23.39 -2.32 -5.59
N ILE A 9 22.40 -2.70 -4.77
CA ILE A 9 22.64 -3.30 -3.45
C ILE A 9 22.34 -4.80 -3.47
N LYS A 10 22.97 -5.56 -2.57
CA LYS A 10 22.67 -6.98 -2.36
C LYS A 10 21.42 -7.11 -1.50
N PRO A 11 20.64 -8.20 -1.64
CA PRO A 11 19.48 -8.44 -0.78
C PRO A 11 19.78 -8.42 0.72
N GLY A 12 20.98 -8.84 1.13
CA GLY A 12 21.40 -8.82 2.54
C GLY A 12 21.70 -7.43 3.09
N GLU A 13 21.76 -6.39 2.26
CA GLU A 13 21.97 -4.99 2.65
C GLU A 13 20.64 -4.25 2.89
N ILE A 14 19.50 -4.91 2.66
CA ILE A 14 18.18 -4.33 2.94
C ILE A 14 17.89 -4.46 4.44
N ASP A 15 17.56 -3.34 5.08
CA ASP A 15 17.27 -3.29 6.52
C ASP A 15 15.78 -3.41 6.82
N LEU A 16 14.92 -2.98 5.89
CA LEU A 16 13.47 -3.02 6.04
C LEU A 16 12.77 -3.30 4.71
N ILE A 17 11.75 -4.17 4.75
CA ILE A 17 10.82 -4.42 3.66
C ILE A 17 9.42 -3.98 4.10
N ILE A 18 8.85 -3.02 3.37
CA ILE A 18 7.47 -2.57 3.53
C ILE A 18 6.68 -3.04 2.31
N VAL A 19 5.68 -3.91 2.51
CA VAL A 19 4.72 -4.26 1.45
C VAL A 19 3.40 -3.54 1.69
N ALA A 20 3.13 -2.53 0.87
CA ALA A 20 1.83 -1.89 0.77
C ALA A 20 0.86 -2.74 -0.05
N THR A 21 -0.10 -3.38 0.60
CA THR A 21 -1.10 -4.25 -0.03
C THR A 21 -2.41 -4.27 0.73
N ASN A 22 -3.52 -4.41 -0.01
CA ASN A 22 -4.87 -4.67 0.51
C ASN A 22 -5.32 -6.10 0.17
N SER A 23 -4.48 -6.87 -0.52
CA SER A 23 -4.73 -8.25 -0.93
C SER A 23 -3.57 -9.17 -0.51
N PRO A 24 -3.24 -9.20 0.80
CA PRO A 24 -2.12 -10.01 1.28
C PRO A 24 -2.36 -11.49 1.01
N ASP A 25 -1.27 -12.26 0.88
CA ASP A 25 -1.35 -13.72 0.71
C ASP A 25 -2.11 -14.38 1.88
N MET A 26 -1.95 -13.84 3.09
CA MET A 26 -2.59 -14.31 4.32
C MET A 26 -2.61 -13.21 5.39
N VAL A 27 -3.44 -13.37 6.42
CA VAL A 27 -3.50 -12.43 7.56
C VAL A 27 -2.22 -12.47 8.38
N PHE A 28 -1.61 -13.65 8.52
CA PHE A 28 -0.30 -13.84 9.12
C PHE A 28 0.38 -15.11 8.60
N PRO A 29 1.72 -15.11 8.41
CA PRO A 29 2.63 -13.95 8.49
C PRO A 29 2.37 -12.90 7.40
N ALA A 30 2.98 -11.71 7.58
CA ALA A 30 2.92 -10.62 6.61
C ALA A 30 3.47 -11.04 5.23
N THR A 31 2.93 -10.44 4.16
CA THR A 31 3.41 -10.60 2.78
C THR A 31 4.89 -10.22 2.67
N ALA A 32 5.33 -9.20 3.41
CA ALA A 32 6.73 -8.80 3.52
C ALA A 32 7.64 -9.94 4.02
N CYS A 33 7.18 -10.81 4.93
CA CYS A 33 7.94 -11.99 5.37
C CYS A 33 8.14 -12.99 4.22
N LEU A 34 7.12 -13.17 3.38
CA LEU A 34 7.22 -14.05 2.21
C LEU A 34 8.19 -13.49 1.18
N VAL A 35 8.15 -12.18 0.94
CA VAL A 35 9.10 -11.48 0.07
C VAL A 35 10.52 -11.64 0.61
N GLN A 36 10.75 -11.33 1.88
CA GLN A 36 12.05 -11.43 2.55
C GLN A 36 12.68 -12.82 2.35
N LYS A 37 11.90 -13.88 2.60
CA LYS A 37 12.32 -15.27 2.36
C LYS A 37 12.67 -15.51 0.89
N LYS A 38 11.82 -15.04 -0.04
CA LYS A 38 12.01 -15.26 -1.49
C LYS A 38 13.25 -14.57 -2.04
N ILE A 39 13.55 -13.35 -1.58
CA ILE A 39 14.70 -12.57 -2.06
C ILE A 39 15.97 -12.78 -1.23
N LYS A 40 15.89 -13.57 -0.14
CA LYS A 40 17.00 -13.84 0.80
C LYS A 40 17.54 -12.57 1.49
N ALA A 41 16.65 -11.62 1.80
CA ALA A 41 16.99 -10.42 2.58
C ALA A 41 16.98 -10.73 4.07
N VAL A 42 17.91 -11.59 4.50
CA VAL A 42 17.90 -12.24 5.83
C VAL A 42 18.04 -11.26 7.01
N ASN A 43 18.53 -10.05 6.76
CA ASN A 43 18.72 -9.01 7.77
C ASN A 43 17.52 -8.05 7.85
N ALA A 44 16.63 -8.07 6.87
CA ALA A 44 15.57 -7.09 6.78
C ALA A 44 14.46 -7.35 7.80
N ALA A 45 14.05 -6.32 8.53
CA ALA A 45 12.75 -6.27 9.17
C ALA A 45 11.62 -6.30 8.12
N THR A 46 10.43 -6.74 8.51
CA THR A 46 9.30 -6.91 7.56
C THR A 46 8.01 -6.39 8.17
N LEU A 47 7.27 -5.60 7.40
CA LEU A 47 5.90 -5.20 7.74
C LEU A 47 5.03 -5.04 6.50
N ASP A 48 3.74 -5.35 6.65
CA ASP A 48 2.72 -4.99 5.67
C ASP A 48 2.06 -3.67 6.07
N LEU A 49 1.68 -2.87 5.09
CA LEU A 49 0.98 -1.60 5.26
C LEU A 49 -0.32 -1.62 4.45
N GLN A 50 -1.46 -1.48 5.12
CA GLN A 50 -2.77 -1.43 4.48
C GLN A 50 -3.31 0.00 4.49
N ALA A 51 -3.25 0.68 3.34
CA ALA A 51 -3.74 2.06 3.17
C ALA A 51 -4.40 2.30 1.80
N GLY A 52 -5.10 1.28 1.28
CA GLY A 52 -5.81 1.38 -0.01
C GLY A 52 -4.90 1.75 -1.16
N CYS A 53 -5.44 2.50 -2.12
CA CYS A 53 -4.70 3.00 -3.30
C CYS A 53 -3.56 3.97 -2.95
N THR A 54 -3.50 4.48 -1.71
CA THR A 54 -2.42 5.37 -1.24
C THR A 54 -1.27 4.64 -0.57
N GLY A 55 -1.34 3.31 -0.52
CA GLY A 55 -0.33 2.47 0.15
C GLY A 55 1.11 2.74 -0.28
N SER A 56 1.36 3.01 -1.57
CA SER A 56 2.69 3.34 -2.07
C SER A 56 3.23 4.65 -1.49
N VAL A 57 2.40 5.69 -1.38
CA VAL A 57 2.76 6.99 -0.80
C VAL A 57 2.96 6.88 0.72
N TYR A 58 2.11 6.12 1.39
CA TYR A 58 2.29 5.80 2.82
C TYR A 58 3.60 5.06 3.05
N ALA A 59 3.88 4.00 2.28
CA ALA A 59 5.13 3.25 2.37
C ALA A 59 6.35 4.13 2.10
N LEU A 60 6.29 5.00 1.09
CA LEU A 60 7.36 5.95 0.78
C LEU A 60 7.65 6.89 1.96
N ILE A 61 6.62 7.52 2.52
CA ILE A 61 6.79 8.45 3.65
C ILE A 61 7.25 7.70 4.90
N THR A 62 6.71 6.52 5.19
CA THR A 62 7.16 5.69 6.32
C THR A 62 8.63 5.28 6.16
N ALA A 63 9.04 4.80 4.98
CA ALA A 63 10.43 4.46 4.70
C ALA A 63 11.35 5.67 4.83
N TRP A 64 10.91 6.82 4.30
CA TRP A 64 11.64 8.08 4.45
C TRP A 64 11.83 8.48 5.91
N GLN A 65 10.84 8.32 6.79
CA GLN A 65 10.99 8.63 8.21
C GLN A 65 12.01 7.70 8.90
N TYR A 66 12.07 6.41 8.54
CA TYR A 66 13.10 5.51 9.07
C TYR A 66 14.51 5.92 8.63
N ILE A 67 14.67 6.32 7.36
CA ILE A 67 15.96 6.76 6.82
C ILE A 67 16.36 8.12 7.42
N ALA A 68 15.44 9.09 7.44
CA ALA A 68 15.69 10.44 7.92
C ALA A 68 16.04 10.50 9.43
N THR A 69 15.62 9.49 10.20
CA THR A 69 15.98 9.36 11.62
C THR A 69 17.28 8.58 11.85
N GLY A 70 17.90 8.05 10.79
CA GLY A 70 19.10 7.21 10.86
C GLY A 70 18.83 5.82 11.44
N PHE A 71 17.58 5.36 11.45
CA PHE A 71 17.22 4.05 11.98
C PHE A 71 17.54 2.92 11.00
N TYR A 72 17.42 3.18 9.69
CA TYR A 72 17.75 2.25 8.60
C TYR A 72 18.41 3.01 7.45
N ASP A 73 19.26 2.33 6.67
CA ASP A 73 19.94 2.92 5.52
C ASP A 73 19.30 2.51 4.20
N ASN A 74 18.85 1.26 4.08
CA ASN A 74 18.27 0.71 2.86
C ASN A 74 16.89 0.12 3.11
N VAL A 75 15.85 0.75 2.55
CA VAL A 75 14.46 0.33 2.70
C VAL A 75 13.86 -0.06 1.35
N LEU A 76 13.40 -1.31 1.23
CA LEU A 76 12.64 -1.78 0.07
C LEU A 76 11.15 -1.53 0.31
N ILE A 77 10.54 -0.69 -0.52
CA ILE A 77 9.08 -0.51 -0.56
C ILE A 77 8.49 -1.25 -1.76
N ILE A 78 7.36 -1.92 -1.55
CA ILE A 78 6.63 -2.66 -2.58
C ILE A 78 5.17 -2.29 -2.49
N GLY A 79 4.58 -1.82 -3.58
CA GLY A 79 3.12 -1.80 -3.74
C GLY A 79 2.72 -3.01 -4.56
N ALA A 80 1.89 -3.91 -4.02
CA ALA A 80 1.48 -5.11 -4.74
C ALA A 80 0.02 -5.45 -4.46
N GLU A 81 -0.73 -5.76 -5.50
CA GLU A 81 -2.15 -6.07 -5.43
C GLU A 81 -2.53 -7.23 -6.36
N THR A 82 -3.39 -8.12 -5.85
CA THR A 82 -4.11 -9.15 -6.62
C THR A 82 -5.63 -8.98 -6.46
N LEU A 83 -6.12 -7.77 -6.74
CA LEU A 83 -7.53 -7.40 -6.53
C LEU A 83 -8.50 -8.15 -7.44
N SER A 84 -8.04 -8.73 -8.55
CA SER A 84 -8.85 -9.60 -9.42
C SER A 84 -9.52 -10.76 -8.65
N LYS A 85 -8.92 -11.20 -7.54
CA LYS A 85 -9.44 -12.26 -6.65
C LYS A 85 -10.60 -11.80 -5.77
N PHE A 86 -10.77 -10.49 -5.59
CA PHE A 86 -11.79 -9.87 -4.75
C PHE A 86 -12.88 -9.17 -5.57
N VAL A 87 -12.91 -9.38 -6.90
CA VAL A 87 -13.90 -8.81 -7.81
C VAL A 87 -15.08 -9.76 -8.01
N ASP A 88 -16.31 -9.25 -7.92
CA ASP A 88 -17.49 -9.95 -8.42
C ASP A 88 -17.57 -9.74 -9.94
N TRP A 89 -17.18 -10.75 -10.72
CA TRP A 89 -17.18 -10.67 -12.19
C TRP A 89 -18.58 -10.50 -12.81
N THR A 90 -19.65 -10.67 -12.03
CA THR A 90 -21.03 -10.38 -12.46
C THR A 90 -21.43 -8.91 -12.24
N ASP A 91 -20.67 -8.16 -11.43
CA ASP A 91 -20.89 -6.73 -11.20
C ASP A 91 -20.02 -5.87 -12.12
N ARG A 92 -20.64 -5.38 -13.21
CA ARG A 92 -19.97 -4.51 -14.19
C ARG A 92 -19.46 -3.19 -13.62
N ASN A 93 -19.97 -2.73 -12.46
CA ASN A 93 -19.52 -1.47 -11.89
C ASN A 93 -18.11 -1.56 -11.29
N THR A 94 -17.66 -2.77 -10.93
CA THR A 94 -16.36 -2.99 -10.28
C THR A 94 -15.43 -3.84 -11.12
N CYS A 95 -15.94 -4.80 -11.91
CA CYS A 95 -15.09 -5.78 -12.59
C CYS A 95 -14.21 -5.25 -13.73
N ILE A 96 -14.52 -4.06 -14.24
CA ILE A 96 -13.72 -3.39 -15.27
C ILE A 96 -12.63 -2.47 -14.70
N LEU A 97 -12.61 -2.26 -13.39
CA LEU A 97 -11.76 -1.23 -12.74
C LEU A 97 -10.54 -1.82 -12.05
N PHE A 98 -10.70 -3.00 -11.42
CA PHE A 98 -9.66 -3.60 -10.60
C PHE A 98 -8.85 -4.61 -11.40
N GLY A 99 -7.54 -4.60 -11.15
CA GLY A 99 -6.59 -5.52 -11.75
C GLY A 99 -5.47 -5.86 -10.79
N ASP A 100 -4.52 -6.63 -11.30
CA ASP A 100 -3.37 -7.10 -10.53
C ASP A 100 -2.11 -6.38 -10.99
N GLY A 101 -1.20 -6.11 -10.05
CA GLY A 101 0.03 -5.40 -10.36
C GLY A 101 0.96 -5.31 -9.18
N ALA A 102 2.24 -5.08 -9.46
CA ALA A 102 3.24 -4.80 -8.45
C ALA A 102 4.27 -3.79 -8.95
N GLY A 103 4.70 -2.90 -8.06
CA GLY A 103 5.81 -1.97 -8.25
C GLY A 103 6.68 -1.97 -7.00
N ALA A 104 7.97 -1.66 -7.15
CA ALA A 104 8.91 -1.64 -6.04
C ALA A 104 9.97 -0.56 -6.25
N ALA A 105 10.47 0.00 -5.15
CA ALA A 105 11.57 0.95 -5.13
C ALA A 105 12.46 0.68 -3.91
N VAL A 106 13.76 0.93 -4.05
CA VAL A 106 14.71 0.92 -2.94
C VAL A 106 15.03 2.38 -2.59
N LEU A 107 14.76 2.76 -1.34
CA LEU A 107 15.21 4.03 -0.80
C LEU A 107 16.53 3.81 -0.08
N LYS A 108 17.48 4.70 -0.31
CA LYS A 108 18.81 4.69 0.30
C LYS A 108 19.04 5.98 1.07
N ALA A 109 19.68 5.88 2.23
CA ALA A 109 20.24 7.04 2.91
C ALA A 109 21.26 7.72 2.00
N ASP A 110 21.15 9.04 1.88
CA ASP A 110 22.07 9.87 1.10
C ASP A 110 22.28 11.21 1.84
N GLN A 111 23.41 11.86 1.56
CA GLN A 111 23.69 13.22 2.03
C GLN A 111 23.04 14.28 1.13
N GLU A 112 22.70 13.92 -0.11
CA GLU A 112 21.96 14.80 -1.02
C GLU A 112 20.49 14.96 -0.62
N GLU A 113 19.90 16.09 -1.00
CA GLU A 113 18.54 16.44 -0.63
C GLU A 113 17.53 15.53 -1.35
N GLY A 114 16.80 14.71 -0.58
CA GLY A 114 15.79 13.78 -1.08
C GLY A 114 14.36 14.34 -1.01
N ILE A 115 13.50 13.67 -0.24
CA ILE A 115 12.09 14.07 -0.08
C ILE A 115 12.01 15.39 0.71
N LEU A 116 11.47 16.44 0.08
CA LEU A 116 11.34 17.76 0.68
C LEU A 116 10.26 17.81 1.79
N SER A 117 9.10 17.20 1.54
CA SER A 117 8.08 17.02 2.57
C SER A 117 7.09 15.91 2.20
N GLY A 118 6.31 15.50 3.20
CA GLY A 118 5.20 14.57 3.04
C GLY A 118 3.97 15.01 3.81
N CYS A 119 2.80 14.59 3.34
CA CYS A 119 1.54 14.74 4.05
C CYS A 119 0.68 13.50 3.88
N LEU A 120 0.44 12.79 4.98
CA LEU A 120 -0.50 11.67 5.04
C LEU A 120 -1.79 12.14 5.71
N ILE A 121 -2.92 11.80 5.12
CA ILE A 121 -4.26 12.11 5.64
C ILE A 121 -5.11 10.85 5.48
N GLY A 122 -5.91 10.53 6.50
CA GLY A 122 -6.96 9.53 6.45
C GLY A 122 -8.30 10.16 6.89
N ASP A 123 -9.39 9.70 6.28
CA ASP A 123 -10.75 10.06 6.68
C ASP A 123 -11.58 8.78 6.80
N GLY A 124 -11.80 8.36 8.06
CA GLY A 124 -12.54 7.14 8.36
C GLY A 124 -14.07 7.30 8.36
N SER A 125 -14.59 8.51 8.10
CA SER A 125 -16.05 8.75 8.09
C SER A 125 -16.77 8.20 6.85
N ASN A 126 -16.00 7.76 5.85
CA ASN A 126 -16.45 7.31 4.53
C ASN A 126 -16.11 5.82 4.29
N ASP A 127 -16.18 4.98 5.33
CA ASP A 127 -15.77 3.57 5.28
C ASP A 127 -16.69 2.70 4.39
N ASP A 128 -17.89 3.17 4.10
CA ASP A 128 -18.87 2.50 3.25
C ASP A 128 -18.72 2.81 1.75
N LEU A 129 -17.85 3.75 1.38
CA LEU A 129 -17.63 4.13 -0.02
C LEU A 129 -16.88 3.05 -0.82
N ILE A 130 -15.94 2.36 -0.17
CA ILE A 130 -15.20 1.24 -0.76
C ILE A 130 -14.80 0.26 0.35
N MET A 131 -15.25 -1.00 0.24
CA MET A 131 -15.02 -2.00 1.29
C MET A 131 -15.05 -3.43 0.77
N LEU A 132 -14.47 -4.33 1.56
CA LEU A 132 -14.67 -5.77 1.49
C LEU A 132 -15.50 -6.20 2.72
N PRO A 133 -16.81 -6.44 2.59
CA PRO A 133 -17.69 -6.59 3.76
C PRO A 133 -17.41 -7.80 4.66
N ALA A 134 -16.87 -8.89 4.11
CA ALA A 134 -16.59 -10.14 4.81
C ALA A 134 -15.23 -10.74 4.44
N GLY A 135 -14.82 -11.76 5.20
CA GLY A 135 -13.56 -12.49 5.01
C GLY A 135 -12.54 -12.28 6.13
N LEU A 136 -12.82 -11.37 7.06
CA LEU A 136 -11.98 -11.03 8.21
C LEU A 136 -12.80 -11.04 9.51
N SER A 137 -12.24 -10.49 10.58
CA SER A 137 -12.79 -10.60 11.94
C SER A 137 -14.21 -10.02 12.11
N LYS A 138 -14.57 -8.93 11.41
CA LYS A 138 -15.90 -8.30 11.53
C LYS A 138 -17.03 -9.20 11.00
N ASN A 139 -16.79 -9.87 9.88
CA ASN A 139 -17.71 -10.83 9.27
C ASN A 139 -16.89 -12.02 8.74
N PRO A 140 -16.64 -13.05 9.58
CA PRO A 140 -15.92 -14.24 9.16
C PRO A 140 -16.65 -14.97 8.02
N ALA A 141 -15.91 -15.83 7.31
CA ALA A 141 -16.50 -16.66 6.27
C ALA A 141 -17.58 -17.58 6.83
N SER A 142 -18.73 -17.61 6.15
CA SER A 142 -19.89 -18.43 6.46
C SER A 142 -20.67 -18.68 5.16
N HIS A 143 -21.56 -19.68 5.14
CA HIS A 143 -22.43 -19.92 3.99
C HIS A 143 -23.23 -18.66 3.64
N GLU A 144 -23.78 -17.98 4.64
CA GLU A 144 -24.54 -16.74 4.49
C GLU A 144 -23.72 -15.61 3.83
N THR A 145 -22.48 -15.39 4.27
CA THR A 145 -21.64 -14.31 3.70
C THR A 145 -21.19 -14.61 2.28
N VAL A 146 -21.02 -15.89 1.94
CA VAL A 146 -20.71 -16.35 0.57
C VAL A 146 -21.92 -16.18 -0.34
N GLU A 147 -23.11 -16.64 0.07
CA GLU A 147 -24.36 -16.47 -0.70
C GLU A 147 -24.68 -14.99 -0.95
N LYS A 148 -24.44 -14.14 0.05
CA LYS A 148 -24.60 -12.68 -0.05
C LYS A 148 -23.47 -11.98 -0.81
N LYS A 149 -22.48 -12.72 -1.34
CA LYS A 149 -21.35 -12.17 -2.09
C LYS A 149 -20.61 -11.06 -1.34
N MET A 150 -20.45 -11.22 -0.03
CA MET A 150 -19.81 -10.24 0.86
C MET A 150 -18.28 -10.30 0.84
N HIS A 151 -17.71 -11.31 0.19
CA HIS A 151 -16.27 -11.50 0.01
C HIS A 151 -15.73 -10.85 -1.28
N TYR A 152 -16.52 -9.92 -1.87
CA TYR A 152 -16.13 -9.15 -3.04
C TYR A 152 -16.23 -7.64 -2.76
N VAL A 153 -15.40 -6.86 -3.43
CA VAL A 153 -15.35 -5.40 -3.31
C VAL A 153 -16.73 -4.82 -3.58
N LYS A 154 -17.17 -3.92 -2.69
CA LYS A 154 -18.34 -3.06 -2.86
C LYS A 154 -17.86 -1.63 -2.94
N MET A 155 -18.31 -0.89 -3.95
CA MET A 155 -17.84 0.47 -4.20
C MET A 155 -18.97 1.39 -4.67
N LYS A 156 -19.04 2.60 -4.11
CA LYS A 156 -19.88 3.70 -4.58
C LYS A 156 -19.04 4.65 -5.46
N GLY A 157 -18.77 4.24 -6.71
CA GLY A 157 -17.75 4.86 -7.57
C GLY A 157 -17.84 6.39 -7.72
N ASN A 158 -19.04 6.94 -7.90
CA ASN A 158 -19.24 8.38 -8.05
C ASN A 158 -18.89 9.17 -6.77
N GLU A 159 -19.16 8.59 -5.60
CA GLU A 159 -18.85 9.22 -4.31
C GLU A 159 -17.36 9.10 -3.99
N VAL A 160 -16.76 7.94 -4.25
CA VAL A 160 -15.30 7.72 -4.16
C VAL A 160 -14.55 8.75 -5.00
N PHE A 161 -14.97 8.96 -6.26
CA PHE A 161 -14.31 9.93 -7.14
C PHE A 161 -14.37 11.36 -6.58
N LYS A 162 -15.53 11.78 -6.08
CA LYS A 162 -15.71 13.13 -5.50
C LYS A 162 -14.80 13.37 -4.30
N GLU A 163 -14.76 12.43 -3.37
CA GLU A 163 -13.89 12.54 -2.19
C GLU A 163 -12.41 12.45 -2.59
N ALA A 164 -12.03 11.55 -3.49
CA ALA A 164 -10.66 11.41 -3.97
C ALA A 164 -10.11 12.74 -4.54
N VAL A 165 -10.84 13.39 -5.46
CA VAL A 165 -10.39 14.65 -6.07
C VAL A 165 -10.24 15.77 -5.04
N LYS A 166 -11.21 15.88 -4.12
CA LYS A 166 -11.20 16.86 -3.03
C LYS A 166 -10.00 16.66 -2.09
N HIS A 167 -9.73 15.42 -1.67
CA HIS A 167 -8.62 15.10 -0.77
C HIS A 167 -7.26 15.20 -1.44
N MET A 168 -7.14 14.79 -2.71
CA MET A 168 -5.90 14.96 -3.48
C MET A 168 -5.54 16.44 -3.59
N LYS A 169 -6.47 17.30 -4.00
CA LYS A 169 -6.25 18.75 -4.07
C LYS A 169 -5.77 19.31 -2.73
N ARG A 170 -6.49 18.98 -1.64
CA ARG A 170 -6.16 19.47 -0.29
C ARG A 170 -4.77 19.01 0.15
N THR A 171 -4.42 17.74 -0.10
CA THR A 171 -3.15 17.16 0.33
C THR A 171 -1.99 17.75 -0.46
N THR A 172 -2.14 17.90 -1.78
CA THR A 172 -1.13 18.52 -2.65
C THR A 172 -0.80 19.94 -2.20
N VAL A 173 -1.81 20.80 -2.02
CA VAL A 173 -1.61 22.19 -1.57
C VAL A 173 -0.92 22.23 -0.20
N LYS A 174 -1.33 21.36 0.73
CA LYS A 174 -0.72 21.28 2.06
C LYS A 174 0.74 20.83 2.00
N THR A 175 1.09 19.88 1.14
CA THR A 175 2.47 19.42 0.95
C THR A 175 3.34 20.50 0.33
N LEU A 176 2.87 21.17 -0.73
CA LEU A 176 3.61 22.28 -1.37
C LEU A 176 3.89 23.42 -0.39
N GLY A 177 2.88 23.79 0.43
CA GLY A 177 3.02 24.83 1.45
C GLY A 177 4.07 24.50 2.53
N LYS A 178 4.33 23.21 2.83
CA LYS A 178 5.40 22.82 3.77
C LYS A 178 6.80 23.06 3.21
N CYS A 179 6.95 23.13 1.88
CA CYS A 179 8.22 23.35 1.20
C CYS A 179 8.36 24.77 0.64
N ASN A 180 7.41 25.68 0.93
CA ASN A 180 7.35 27.01 0.31
C ASN A 180 7.30 26.98 -1.23
N LEU A 181 6.65 25.97 -1.81
CA LEU A 181 6.41 25.84 -3.25
C LEU A 181 4.95 26.21 -3.61
N SER A 182 4.71 26.62 -4.86
CA SER A 182 3.39 27.04 -5.39
C SER A 182 2.90 26.14 -6.51
#